data_AF-A0A2U1U7P3-F1
#
_entry.id   AF-A0A2U1U7P3-F1
#
_cell.length_a   1.000
_cell.length_b   1.000
_cell.length_c   1.000
_cell.angle_alpha   90.00
_cell.angle_beta   90.00
_cell.angle_gamma   90.00
#
_symmetry.space_group_name_H-M   'P 1'
#
loop_
_entity.id
_entity.type
_entity.pdbx_description
1 polymer ?
#
loop_
_entity_poly.entity_id
_entity_poly.type
_entity_poly.pdbx_seq_one_letter_code
_entity_poly.pdbx_strand_id
1 'polypeptide(L)'
;MIRLRRLFLRLRREQRGAVALTYLLCFPLILFMLLGAIDFIRYGMAQGKLQNALDAAVISAGRNLDKYTPRAGSDQEAGWRADAISYFRSNMPEDFLGSRIPSDNLTITYDEEKTAQGAASGQLVRMSASGSLPLLIAGTLDRTAFNLSAANEAVRRTRGDLEMVLALDNTGSMQNENRIGKLKSAATELVDTVLGAARGGETASQTFIGIVPFADTVYIGAQKTHWLTPEARQFPYIAAGKHWGGCVVEPYLNNIFAAEAGLPGSFAPLMTVGTLNGNNGLITTAELKSRYERQHGAAVYGYRVEPGSVPLISGDRSMRADLNAEGDIVPRFAFNSYYEQTQYGFVRNNNCPSSREMMFLTDNAARLKQKISAMAVDGRTIIPLGLLWSWRMLDPAWRGEQGWEDNDKPRDAAIGLNKVIVLLTDGNNGLDPKLAKSDSQSIGVVIDGERDIAVDYGIRFNYQIKEQEDSSWSKARSDSYADNINQLNDDNHYFTFSKYANSSDFNSLRVGDKDELNNNGTAINPYGKLYQARINGQSDWEVGNNTLNALTNDLCKNIKTADIKIYTVVLGSGTNGTTKTMMQNCSSGAGGYYFDASNVNDLSAAFAAIAGSLTELRLNK
;
A
#
# COMPACT_ATOMS: atom_id res chain seq x y z
N MET A 1 19.82 -87.36 -75.42
CA MET A 1 19.08 -86.07 -75.52
C MET A 1 17.58 -86.14 -75.23
N ILE A 2 16.86 -87.23 -75.55
CA ILE A 2 15.38 -87.29 -75.42
C ILE A 2 14.88 -87.31 -73.95
N ARG A 3 15.64 -87.92 -73.02
CA ARG A 3 15.28 -87.92 -71.58
C ARG A 3 15.39 -86.54 -70.92
N LEU A 4 16.38 -85.73 -71.29
CA LEU A 4 16.51 -84.34 -70.80
C LEU A 4 15.34 -83.46 -71.28
N ARG A 5 14.93 -83.62 -72.54
CA ARG A 5 13.82 -82.84 -73.13
C ARG A 5 12.48 -83.13 -72.43
N ARG A 6 12.24 -84.38 -72.03
CA ARG A 6 11.04 -84.76 -71.24
C ARG A 6 11.09 -84.26 -69.79
N LEU A 7 12.28 -84.19 -69.18
CA LEU A 7 12.45 -83.62 -67.83
C LEU A 7 12.14 -82.11 -67.83
N PHE A 8 12.67 -81.37 -68.80
CA PHE A 8 12.39 -79.93 -68.94
C PHE A 8 10.92 -79.61 -69.25
N LEU A 9 10.25 -80.44 -70.05
CA LEU A 9 8.81 -80.30 -70.32
C LEU A 9 7.94 -80.64 -69.10
N ARG A 10 8.39 -81.56 -68.22
CA ARG A 10 7.73 -81.84 -66.92
C ARG A 10 7.90 -80.67 -65.95
N LEU A 11 9.12 -80.14 -65.82
CA LEU A 11 9.42 -78.98 -64.97
C LEU A 11 8.62 -77.74 -65.39
N ARG A 12 8.44 -77.52 -66.71
CA ARG A 12 7.66 -76.39 -67.24
C ARG A 12 6.14 -76.53 -67.00
N ARG A 13 5.64 -77.73 -66.69
CA ARG A 13 4.21 -78.01 -66.41
C ARG A 13 3.90 -78.20 -64.93
N GLU A 14 4.91 -78.23 -64.05
CA GLU A 14 4.69 -78.34 -62.61
C GLU A 14 4.30 -76.98 -62.00
N GLN A 15 3.03 -76.84 -61.62
CA GLN A 15 2.50 -75.66 -60.91
C GLN A 15 2.59 -75.78 -59.37
N ARG A 16 3.09 -76.90 -58.84
CA ARG A 16 3.16 -77.16 -57.38
C ARG A 16 4.10 -76.21 -56.63
N GLY A 17 5.05 -75.57 -57.32
CA GLY A 17 5.97 -74.58 -56.73
C GLY A 17 5.50 -73.12 -56.81
N ALA A 18 4.45 -72.81 -57.57
CA ALA A 18 3.99 -71.42 -57.74
C ALA A 18 3.46 -70.82 -56.43
N VAL A 19 2.75 -71.62 -55.62
CA VAL A 19 2.28 -71.23 -54.29
C VAL A 19 3.44 -70.98 -53.32
N ALA A 20 4.51 -71.77 -53.42
CA ALA A 20 5.70 -71.59 -52.60
C ALA A 20 6.44 -70.28 -52.94
N LEU A 21 6.50 -69.91 -54.23
CA LEU A 21 7.08 -68.65 -54.69
C LEU A 21 6.27 -67.43 -54.23
N THR A 22 4.94 -67.48 -54.33
CA THR A 22 4.08 -66.41 -53.81
C THR A 22 4.16 -66.30 -52.29
N TYR A 23 4.25 -67.42 -51.57
CA TYR A 23 4.43 -67.42 -50.12
C TYR A 23 5.79 -66.83 -49.74
N LEU A 24 6.88 -67.23 -50.42
CA LEU A 24 8.23 -66.70 -50.19
C LEU A 24 8.36 -65.19 -50.43
N LEU A 25 7.58 -64.63 -51.36
CA LEU A 25 7.59 -63.19 -51.64
C LEU A 25 6.67 -62.40 -50.69
N CYS A 26 5.46 -62.90 -50.42
CA CYS A 26 4.47 -62.17 -49.62
C CYS A 26 4.70 -62.32 -48.11
N PHE A 27 5.17 -63.48 -47.64
CA PHE A 27 5.35 -63.73 -46.21
C PHE A 27 6.35 -62.75 -45.55
N PRO A 28 7.54 -62.47 -46.12
CA PRO A 28 8.44 -61.47 -45.57
C PRO A 28 7.83 -60.07 -45.55
N LEU A 29 7.12 -59.66 -46.62
CA LEU A 29 6.49 -58.34 -46.71
C LEU A 29 5.40 -58.14 -45.64
N ILE A 30 4.55 -59.15 -45.44
CA ILE A 30 3.52 -59.13 -44.40
C ILE A 30 4.15 -59.12 -43.01
N LEU A 31 5.21 -59.93 -42.80
CA LEU A 31 5.94 -59.96 -41.53
C LEU A 31 6.60 -58.61 -41.22
N PHE A 32 7.21 -57.95 -42.21
CA PHE A 32 7.79 -56.62 -42.05
C PHE A 32 6.73 -55.56 -41.71
N MET A 33 5.58 -55.57 -42.36
CA MET A 33 4.48 -54.66 -42.03
C MET A 33 3.92 -54.91 -40.63
N LEU A 34 3.79 -56.16 -40.21
CA LEU A 34 3.36 -56.52 -38.85
C LEU A 34 4.37 -56.05 -37.79
N LEU A 35 5.67 -56.32 -38.00
CA LEU A 35 6.72 -55.88 -37.07
C LEU A 35 6.80 -54.36 -37.00
N GLY A 36 6.70 -53.67 -38.14
CA GLY A 36 6.65 -52.21 -38.19
C GLY A 36 5.43 -51.62 -37.48
N ALA A 37 4.25 -52.24 -37.65
CA ALA A 37 3.04 -51.84 -36.94
C ALA A 37 3.18 -52.02 -35.41
N ILE A 38 3.75 -53.14 -34.96
CA ILE A 38 4.01 -53.40 -33.54
C ILE A 38 5.02 -52.38 -32.98
N ASP A 39 6.08 -52.07 -33.72
CA ASP A 39 7.07 -51.07 -33.30
C ASP A 39 6.46 -49.66 -33.19
N PHE A 40 5.56 -49.28 -34.10
CA PHE A 40 4.85 -48.00 -34.02
C PHE A 40 3.90 -47.94 -32.82
N ILE A 41 3.20 -49.04 -32.51
CA ILE A 41 2.35 -49.15 -31.33
C ILE A 41 3.19 -49.07 -30.05
N ARG A 42 4.32 -49.79 -29.99
CA ARG A 42 5.27 -49.73 -28.85
C ARG A 42 5.82 -48.32 -28.66
N TYR A 43 6.18 -47.64 -29.75
CA TYR A 43 6.61 -46.24 -29.71
C TYR A 43 5.52 -45.33 -29.14
N GLY A 44 4.29 -45.41 -29.64
CA GLY A 44 3.17 -44.61 -29.13
C GLY A 44 2.92 -44.84 -27.64
N MET A 45 2.96 -46.10 -27.18
CA MET A 45 2.81 -46.44 -25.76
C MET A 45 3.98 -45.92 -24.91
N ALA A 46 5.23 -46.10 -25.37
CA ALA A 46 6.42 -45.66 -24.65
C ALA A 46 6.50 -44.12 -24.57
N GLN A 47 6.21 -43.43 -25.67
CA GLN A 47 6.20 -41.97 -25.74
C GLN A 47 5.07 -41.37 -24.89
N GLY A 48 3.87 -41.94 -24.93
CA GLY A 48 2.76 -41.50 -24.07
C GLY A 48 3.04 -41.74 -22.58
N LYS A 49 3.65 -42.88 -22.24
CA LYS A 49 4.06 -43.18 -20.86
C LYS A 49 5.16 -42.23 -20.38
N LEU A 50 6.12 -41.90 -21.24
CA LEU A 50 7.18 -40.93 -20.96
C LEU A 50 6.61 -39.53 -20.66
N GLN A 51 5.67 -39.06 -21.46
CA GLN A 51 4.99 -37.77 -21.24
C GLN A 51 4.24 -37.76 -19.90
N ASN A 52 3.42 -38.79 -19.64
CA ASN A 52 2.69 -38.90 -18.38
C ASN A 52 3.61 -38.98 -17.16
N ALA A 53 4.77 -39.65 -17.28
CA ALA A 53 5.74 -39.75 -16.20
C ALA A 53 6.45 -38.42 -15.93
N LEU A 54 6.76 -37.65 -16.97
CA LEU A 54 7.29 -36.29 -16.81
C LEU A 54 6.25 -35.35 -16.19
N ASP A 55 4.98 -35.42 -16.59
CA ASP A 55 3.91 -34.60 -15.98
C ASP A 55 3.81 -34.86 -14.48
N ALA A 56 3.75 -36.13 -14.08
CA ALA A 56 3.71 -36.50 -12.68
C ALA A 56 4.97 -36.05 -11.91
N ALA A 57 6.14 -36.19 -12.52
CA ALA A 57 7.41 -35.80 -11.92
C ALA A 57 7.57 -34.28 -11.77
N VAL A 58 7.18 -33.50 -12.78
CA VAL A 58 7.22 -32.03 -12.77
C VAL A 58 6.23 -31.45 -11.77
N ILE A 59 5.00 -31.99 -11.72
CA ILE A 59 4.00 -31.59 -10.72
C ILE A 59 4.48 -31.94 -9.31
N SER A 60 5.04 -33.14 -9.12
CA SER A 60 5.60 -33.54 -7.83
C SER A 60 6.78 -32.65 -7.44
N ALA A 61 7.71 -32.40 -8.36
CA ALA A 61 8.82 -31.49 -8.14
C ALA A 61 8.34 -30.09 -7.74
N GLY A 62 7.27 -29.58 -8.38
CA GLY A 62 6.65 -28.31 -8.03
C GLY A 62 5.94 -28.31 -6.67
N ARG A 63 5.39 -29.45 -6.22
CA ARG A 63 4.64 -29.60 -4.96
C ARG A 63 5.53 -29.93 -3.76
N ASN A 64 6.43 -30.92 -3.87
CA ASN A 64 7.36 -31.33 -2.81
C ASN A 64 8.51 -30.32 -2.56
N LEU A 65 8.51 -29.20 -3.28
CA LEU A 65 9.36 -28.05 -3.02
C LEU A 65 8.93 -27.23 -1.79
N ASP A 66 7.79 -27.57 -1.15
CA ASP A 66 7.27 -26.94 0.09
C ASP A 66 8.27 -26.95 1.27
N LYS A 67 9.40 -27.64 1.15
CA LYS A 67 10.40 -27.72 2.22
C LYS A 67 11.61 -26.76 2.08
N TYR A 68 12.10 -26.41 0.89
CA TYR A 68 13.29 -25.56 0.75
C TYR A 68 13.35 -24.93 -0.65
N THR A 69 13.47 -23.60 -0.78
CA THR A 69 14.07 -23.01 -1.99
C THR A 69 15.54 -23.44 -2.01
N PRO A 70 15.97 -24.39 -2.86
CA PRO A 70 17.30 -24.93 -2.75
C PRO A 70 18.27 -23.85 -3.23
N ARG A 71 19.24 -23.50 -2.39
CA ARG A 71 20.36 -22.66 -2.84
C ARG A 71 21.12 -23.47 -3.90
N ALA A 72 21.44 -22.83 -5.02
CA ALA A 72 22.20 -23.45 -6.11
C ALA A 72 23.46 -24.13 -5.55
N GLY A 73 23.59 -25.45 -5.76
CA GLY A 73 24.70 -26.28 -5.30
C GLY A 73 24.60 -26.81 -3.87
N SER A 74 23.46 -26.69 -3.19
CA SER A 74 23.26 -27.24 -1.83
C SER A 74 22.84 -28.73 -1.84
N ASP A 75 23.10 -29.44 -0.74
CA ASP A 75 22.64 -30.83 -0.52
C ASP A 75 21.11 -30.96 -0.63
N GLN A 76 20.39 -29.89 -0.31
CA GLN A 76 18.94 -29.79 -0.43
C GLN A 76 18.49 -29.81 -1.90
N GLU A 77 19.25 -29.18 -2.80
CA GLU A 77 18.98 -29.20 -4.23
C GLU A 77 19.18 -30.62 -4.79
N ALA A 78 20.24 -31.29 -4.35
CA ALA A 78 20.50 -32.68 -4.73
C ALA A 78 19.37 -33.61 -4.27
N GLY A 79 18.87 -33.44 -3.04
CA GLY A 79 17.72 -34.17 -2.51
C GLY A 79 16.43 -33.92 -3.31
N TRP A 80 16.14 -32.68 -3.67
CA TRP A 80 14.99 -32.32 -4.50
C TRP A 80 15.05 -32.94 -5.91
N ARG A 81 16.21 -32.87 -6.55
CA ARG A 81 16.44 -33.51 -7.86
C ARG A 81 16.23 -35.02 -7.79
N ALA A 82 16.73 -35.66 -6.73
CA ALA A 82 16.55 -37.09 -6.50
C ALA A 82 15.07 -37.46 -6.29
N ASP A 83 14.31 -36.65 -5.55
CA ASP A 83 12.88 -36.87 -5.34
C ASP A 83 12.10 -36.79 -6.66
N ALA A 84 12.30 -35.73 -7.46
CA ALA A 84 11.66 -35.58 -8.76
C ALA A 84 11.96 -36.78 -9.70
N ILE A 85 13.22 -37.25 -9.70
CA ILE A 85 13.62 -38.43 -10.46
C ILE A 85 12.94 -39.71 -9.93
N SER A 86 12.76 -39.83 -8.61
CA SER A 86 12.03 -40.96 -8.00
C SER A 86 10.56 -41.02 -8.46
N TYR A 87 9.88 -39.87 -8.50
CA TYR A 87 8.52 -39.77 -9.04
C TYR A 87 8.45 -40.12 -10.53
N PHE A 88 9.43 -39.67 -11.31
CA PHE A 88 9.55 -40.06 -12.72
C PHE A 88 9.71 -41.57 -12.87
N ARG A 89 10.65 -42.19 -12.16
CA ARG A 89 10.96 -43.63 -12.24
C ARG A 89 9.81 -44.51 -11.73
N SER A 90 9.03 -44.01 -10.78
CA SER A 90 7.80 -44.68 -10.32
C SER A 90 6.74 -44.76 -11.42
N ASN A 91 6.70 -43.76 -12.31
CA ASN A 91 5.74 -43.69 -13.41
C ASN A 91 6.27 -44.25 -14.74
N MET A 92 7.60 -44.30 -14.91
CA MET A 92 8.31 -44.89 -16.04
C MET A 92 9.35 -45.92 -15.52
N PRO A 93 8.93 -47.18 -15.30
CA PRO A 93 9.83 -48.22 -14.83
C PRO A 93 10.94 -48.49 -15.85
N GLU A 94 12.08 -48.98 -15.37
CA GLU A 94 13.19 -49.38 -16.24
C GLU A 94 12.74 -50.47 -17.22
N ASP A 95 13.28 -50.42 -18.44
CA ASP A 95 12.97 -51.36 -19.52
C ASP A 95 11.48 -51.46 -19.89
N PHE A 96 10.69 -50.40 -19.66
CA PHE A 96 9.31 -50.37 -20.14
C PHE A 96 9.27 -50.59 -21.66
N LEU A 97 8.71 -51.71 -22.11
CA LEU A 97 8.74 -52.19 -23.49
C LEU A 97 10.16 -52.28 -24.09
N GLY A 98 11.21 -52.44 -23.26
CA GLY A 98 12.60 -52.44 -23.67
C GLY A 98 13.19 -51.04 -23.96
N SER A 99 12.49 -49.97 -23.57
CA SER A 99 13.03 -48.61 -23.68
C SER A 99 14.16 -48.36 -22.67
N ARG A 100 15.15 -47.57 -23.09
CA ARG A 100 16.31 -47.20 -22.28
C ARG A 100 16.36 -45.68 -22.11
N ILE A 101 16.26 -45.22 -20.87
CA ILE A 101 16.36 -43.81 -20.49
C ILE A 101 17.51 -43.69 -19.46
N PRO A 102 18.71 -43.27 -19.89
CA PRO A 102 19.83 -43.04 -18.99
C PRO A 102 19.49 -41.94 -17.97
N SER A 103 19.94 -42.11 -16.73
CA SER A 103 19.77 -41.11 -15.68
C SER A 103 20.41 -39.76 -16.04
N ASP A 104 21.51 -39.77 -16.79
CA ASP A 104 22.21 -38.57 -17.25
C ASP A 104 21.40 -37.75 -18.26
N ASN A 105 20.42 -38.37 -18.92
CA ASN A 105 19.53 -37.75 -19.88
C ASN A 105 18.24 -37.21 -19.25
N LEU A 106 18.11 -37.33 -17.93
CA LEU A 106 17.04 -36.73 -17.14
C LEU A 106 17.55 -35.42 -16.54
N THR A 107 17.08 -34.30 -17.08
CA THR A 107 17.49 -32.97 -16.63
C THR A 107 16.28 -32.24 -16.05
N ILE A 108 16.46 -31.68 -14.85
CA ILE A 108 15.50 -30.78 -14.22
C ILE A 108 16.16 -29.43 -13.99
N THR A 109 15.48 -28.33 -14.33
CA THR A 109 15.98 -26.96 -14.14
C THR A 109 14.89 -26.12 -13.50
N TYR A 110 15.28 -25.02 -12.86
CA TYR A 110 14.35 -24.02 -12.35
C TYR A 110 14.82 -22.62 -12.73
N ASP A 111 13.87 -21.74 -13.03
CA ASP A 111 14.08 -20.34 -13.39
C ASP A 111 13.00 -19.47 -12.74
N GLU A 112 13.15 -18.14 -12.80
CA GLU A 112 12.10 -17.20 -12.42
C GLU A 112 11.11 -16.99 -13.56
N GLU A 113 9.81 -17.16 -13.29
CA GLU A 113 8.75 -16.67 -14.16
C GLU A 113 8.61 -15.17 -13.93
N LYS A 114 8.64 -14.36 -15.00
CA LYS A 114 8.45 -12.90 -14.91
C LYS A 114 7.15 -12.49 -15.59
N THR A 115 6.43 -11.57 -14.98
CA THR A 115 5.29 -10.88 -15.58
C THR A 115 5.74 -10.01 -16.76
N ALA A 116 4.78 -9.55 -17.58
CA ALA A 116 5.04 -8.59 -18.66
C ALA A 116 5.68 -7.27 -18.16
N GLN A 117 5.58 -6.99 -16.86
CA GLN A 117 6.14 -5.82 -16.18
C GLN A 117 7.50 -6.11 -15.51
N GLY A 118 8.05 -7.31 -15.66
CA GLY A 118 9.38 -7.68 -15.16
C GLY A 118 9.45 -8.17 -13.71
N ALA A 119 8.34 -8.16 -12.97
CA ALA A 119 8.26 -8.71 -11.61
C ALA A 119 8.16 -10.24 -11.62
N ALA A 120 8.82 -10.92 -10.69
CA ALA A 120 8.80 -12.38 -10.59
C ALA A 120 7.42 -12.88 -10.13
N SER A 121 6.71 -13.64 -10.98
CA SER A 121 5.36 -14.18 -10.72
C SER A 121 5.34 -15.60 -10.16
N GLY A 122 6.48 -16.28 -10.20
CA GLY A 122 6.60 -17.66 -9.75
C GLY A 122 7.98 -18.24 -10.05
N GLN A 123 8.18 -19.49 -9.65
CA GLN A 123 9.35 -20.28 -10.00
C GLN A 123 8.95 -21.28 -11.09
N LEU A 124 9.54 -21.17 -12.27
CA LEU A 124 9.32 -22.08 -13.37
C LEU A 124 10.20 -23.31 -13.18
N VAL A 125 9.61 -24.51 -13.14
CA VAL A 125 10.31 -25.79 -13.08
C VAL A 125 10.16 -26.47 -14.43
N ARG A 126 11.27 -26.89 -15.03
CA ARG A 126 11.29 -27.63 -16.30
C ARG A 126 11.95 -28.98 -16.09
N MET A 127 11.40 -30.04 -16.68
CA MET A 127 12.05 -31.34 -16.70
C MET A 127 11.99 -31.92 -18.11
N SER A 128 13.11 -32.48 -18.57
CA SER A 128 13.20 -33.18 -19.84
C SER A 128 13.87 -34.54 -19.67
N ALA A 129 13.42 -35.50 -20.47
CA ALA A 129 13.97 -36.84 -20.52
C ALA A 129 14.13 -37.28 -21.97
N SER A 130 15.26 -37.93 -22.27
CA SER A 130 15.51 -38.54 -23.58
C SER A 130 16.04 -39.97 -23.48
N GLY A 131 15.64 -40.80 -24.43
CA GLY A 131 15.99 -42.22 -24.44
C GLY A 131 15.79 -42.86 -25.81
N SER A 132 15.90 -44.18 -25.84
CA SER A 132 15.80 -44.97 -27.06
C SER A 132 14.91 -46.19 -26.85
N LEU A 133 14.07 -46.51 -27.84
CA LEU A 133 13.28 -47.73 -27.91
C LEU A 133 13.79 -48.63 -29.05
N PRO A 134 14.40 -49.79 -28.76
CA PRO A 134 14.86 -50.72 -29.78
C PRO A 134 13.70 -51.24 -30.64
N LEU A 135 13.92 -51.25 -31.96
CA LEU A 135 12.96 -51.79 -32.93
C LEU A 135 13.03 -53.32 -32.94
N LEU A 136 11.88 -53.99 -33.07
CA LEU A 136 11.83 -55.43 -33.33
C LEU A 136 12.34 -55.75 -34.74
N ILE A 137 12.20 -54.80 -35.68
CA ILE A 137 12.72 -54.90 -37.05
C ILE A 137 14.23 -54.59 -37.16
N ALA A 138 14.91 -54.28 -36.05
CA ALA A 138 16.30 -53.76 -36.03
C ALA A 138 17.33 -54.64 -36.75
N GLY A 139 17.10 -55.95 -36.88
CA GLY A 139 18.02 -56.87 -37.57
C GLY A 139 18.13 -56.66 -39.09
N THR A 140 17.28 -55.82 -39.69
CA THR A 140 17.18 -55.64 -41.16
C THR A 140 17.29 -54.19 -41.63
N LEU A 141 17.43 -53.21 -40.72
CA LEU A 141 17.46 -51.78 -41.02
C LEU A 141 18.62 -51.08 -40.29
N ASP A 142 19.22 -50.07 -40.92
CA ASP A 142 20.28 -49.24 -40.30
C ASP A 142 19.80 -48.46 -39.06
N ARG A 143 18.49 -48.19 -38.98
CA ARG A 143 17.84 -47.64 -37.80
C ARG A 143 17.47 -48.80 -36.88
N THR A 144 18.14 -48.90 -35.73
CA THR A 144 17.91 -49.97 -34.75
C THR A 144 17.02 -49.54 -33.58
N ALA A 145 16.70 -48.26 -33.45
CA ALA A 145 15.87 -47.72 -32.39
C ALA A 145 15.09 -46.46 -32.79
N PHE A 146 13.95 -46.22 -32.14
CA PHE A 146 13.27 -44.93 -32.11
C PHE A 146 13.81 -44.07 -30.96
N ASN A 147 13.95 -42.77 -31.19
CA ASN A 147 14.30 -41.81 -30.15
C ASN A 147 13.03 -41.41 -29.38
N LEU A 148 13.09 -41.48 -28.07
CA LEU A 148 12.06 -40.97 -27.16
C LEU A 148 12.55 -39.64 -26.59
N SER A 149 11.70 -38.62 -26.58
CA SER A 149 12.02 -37.34 -25.97
C SER A 149 10.75 -36.64 -25.52
N ALA A 150 10.77 -36.08 -24.32
CA ALA A 150 9.70 -35.21 -23.84
C ALA A 150 10.27 -34.16 -22.88
N ALA A 151 9.60 -33.03 -22.78
CA ALA A 151 9.94 -31.93 -21.91
C ALA A 151 8.65 -31.26 -21.44
N ASN A 152 8.50 -31.12 -20.12
CA ASN A 152 7.31 -30.56 -19.49
C ASN A 152 7.72 -29.46 -18.51
N GLU A 153 6.81 -28.52 -18.26
CA GLU A 153 7.04 -27.36 -17.40
C GLU A 153 5.90 -27.23 -16.38
N ALA A 154 6.21 -26.74 -15.19
CA ALA A 154 5.21 -26.31 -14.21
C ALA A 154 5.64 -24.99 -13.56
N VAL A 155 4.65 -24.13 -13.31
CA VAL A 155 4.85 -22.89 -12.57
C VAL A 155 4.50 -23.12 -11.11
N ARG A 156 5.47 -22.92 -10.24
CA ARG A 156 5.31 -22.90 -8.79
C ARG A 156 4.95 -21.49 -8.34
N ARG A 157 3.89 -21.39 -7.54
CA ARG A 157 3.60 -20.24 -6.69
C ARG A 157 3.62 -20.76 -5.27
N THR A 158 4.67 -20.44 -4.51
CA THR A 158 4.80 -20.80 -3.09
C THR A 158 3.53 -20.40 -2.34
N ARG A 159 3.13 -21.17 -1.31
CA ARG A 159 2.16 -20.67 -0.32
C ARG A 159 2.64 -19.30 0.10
N GLY A 160 1.83 -18.31 -0.20
CA GLY A 160 2.28 -16.95 -0.11
C GLY A 160 2.36 -16.54 1.35
N ASP A 161 3.53 -16.16 1.83
CA ASP A 161 3.60 -15.23 2.94
C ASP A 161 2.71 -14.04 2.64
N LEU A 162 2.06 -13.49 3.66
CA LEU A 162 1.08 -12.43 3.47
C LEU A 162 1.39 -11.26 4.40
N GLU A 163 1.52 -10.07 3.83
CA GLU A 163 1.43 -8.81 4.56
C GLU A 163 0.18 -8.10 4.08
N MET A 164 -0.85 -8.10 4.93
CA MET A 164 -2.15 -7.52 4.62
C MET A 164 -2.38 -6.27 5.47
N VAL A 165 -2.95 -5.22 4.88
CA VAL A 165 -3.42 -4.04 5.62
C VAL A 165 -4.92 -3.87 5.41
N LEU A 166 -5.64 -3.73 6.52
CA LEU A 166 -7.04 -3.38 6.52
C LEU A 166 -7.17 -1.86 6.64
N ALA A 167 -7.46 -1.18 5.53
CA ALA A 167 -7.84 0.23 5.52
C ALA A 167 -9.34 0.34 5.76
N LEU A 168 -9.70 0.71 6.99
CA LEU A 168 -11.06 0.62 7.48
C LEU A 168 -11.63 2.01 7.75
N ASP A 169 -12.61 2.40 6.95
CA ASP A 169 -13.36 3.64 7.12
C ASP A 169 -14.10 3.65 8.46
N ASN A 170 -13.91 4.72 9.23
CA ASN A 170 -14.61 4.96 10.48
C ASN A 170 -15.36 6.30 10.51
N THR A 171 -15.77 6.80 9.35
CA THR A 171 -16.39 8.12 9.17
C THR A 171 -17.82 8.17 9.69
N GLY A 172 -18.35 9.38 9.87
CA GLY A 172 -19.69 9.62 10.42
C GLY A 172 -20.83 8.80 9.79
N SER A 173 -20.76 8.52 8.49
CA SER A 173 -21.73 7.68 7.76
C SER A 173 -21.83 6.26 8.30
N MET A 174 -20.74 5.73 8.88
CA MET A 174 -20.65 4.38 9.42
C MET A 174 -21.53 4.15 10.67
N GLN A 175 -22.09 5.21 11.26
CA GLN A 175 -23.07 5.11 12.34
C GLN A 175 -24.42 4.57 11.84
N ASN A 176 -24.76 4.82 10.58
CA ASN A 176 -26.03 4.39 10.00
C ASN A 176 -26.05 2.88 9.76
N GLU A 177 -27.23 2.27 9.82
CA GLU A 177 -27.46 0.84 9.54
C GLU A 177 -26.56 -0.14 10.34
N ASN A 178 -26.00 0.31 11.47
CA ASN A 178 -24.99 -0.42 12.24
C ASN A 178 -23.78 -0.88 11.37
N ARG A 179 -23.40 -0.09 10.36
CA ARG A 179 -22.30 -0.41 9.43
C ARG A 179 -20.98 -0.64 10.17
N ILE A 180 -20.65 0.21 11.14
CA ILE A 180 -19.44 0.02 11.96
C ILE A 180 -19.48 -1.30 12.74
N GLY A 181 -20.64 -1.70 13.27
CA GLY A 181 -20.78 -2.97 13.97
C GLY A 181 -20.60 -4.17 13.04
N LYS A 182 -21.20 -4.11 11.85
CA LYS A 182 -21.04 -5.14 10.80
C LYS A 182 -19.61 -5.23 10.32
N LEU A 183 -18.96 -4.08 10.12
CA LEU A 183 -17.54 -4.00 9.77
C LEU A 183 -16.66 -4.67 10.82
N LYS A 184 -16.87 -4.36 12.09
CA LYS A 184 -16.10 -4.95 13.20
C LYS A 184 -16.22 -6.47 13.22
N SER A 185 -17.44 -6.99 13.05
CA SER A 185 -17.70 -8.44 13.02
C SER A 185 -17.02 -9.10 11.81
N ALA A 186 -17.24 -8.57 10.60
CA ALA A 186 -16.67 -9.14 9.38
C ALA A 186 -15.13 -9.07 9.37
N ALA A 187 -14.54 -7.94 9.79
CA ALA A 187 -13.09 -7.79 9.88
C ALA A 187 -12.46 -8.75 10.90
N THR A 188 -13.15 -8.99 12.01
CA THR A 188 -12.74 -9.97 13.03
C THR A 188 -12.71 -11.39 12.46
N GLU A 189 -13.75 -11.78 11.71
CA GLU A 189 -13.84 -13.08 11.03
C GLU A 189 -12.76 -13.25 9.96
N LEU A 190 -12.48 -12.19 9.19
CA LEU A 190 -11.39 -12.16 8.21
C LEU A 190 -10.02 -12.39 8.89
N VAL A 191 -9.75 -11.71 10.00
CA VAL A 191 -8.51 -11.91 10.79
C VAL A 191 -8.39 -13.35 11.27
N ASP A 192 -9.46 -13.92 11.83
CA ASP A 192 -9.46 -15.31 12.32
C ASP A 192 -9.26 -16.31 11.17
N THR A 193 -9.86 -16.08 10.01
CA THR A 193 -9.71 -16.95 8.82
C THR A 193 -8.31 -16.88 8.24
N VAL A 194 -7.78 -15.68 8.01
CA VAL A 194 -6.47 -15.46 7.39
C VAL A 194 -5.33 -15.96 8.29
N LEU A 195 -5.35 -15.64 9.59
CA LEU A 195 -4.34 -16.11 10.54
C LEU A 195 -4.54 -17.58 10.92
N GLY A 196 -5.77 -18.07 10.95
CA GLY A 196 -6.09 -19.48 11.17
C GLY A 196 -5.55 -20.37 10.07
N ALA A 197 -5.76 -19.98 8.81
CA ALA A 197 -5.20 -20.67 7.64
C ALA A 197 -3.66 -20.71 7.67
N ALA A 198 -3.02 -19.61 8.09
CA ALA A 198 -1.57 -19.54 8.22
C ALA A 198 -0.99 -20.49 9.28
N ARG A 199 -1.74 -20.72 10.37
CA ARG A 199 -1.33 -21.58 11.50
C ARG A 199 -1.68 -23.06 11.33
N GLY A 200 -2.65 -23.38 10.48
CA GLY A 200 -3.18 -24.73 10.30
C GLY A 200 -2.40 -25.64 9.34
N GLY A 201 -1.34 -25.13 8.69
CA GLY A 201 -0.50 -25.90 7.75
C GLY A 201 0.70 -26.58 8.41
N GLU A 202 1.21 -27.65 7.78
CA GLU A 202 2.46 -28.34 8.20
C GLU A 202 3.71 -27.44 8.12
N THR A 203 3.65 -26.35 7.35
CA THR A 203 4.60 -25.22 7.35
C THR A 203 3.84 -23.94 7.65
N ALA A 204 4.29 -23.19 8.66
CA ALA A 204 3.70 -21.90 9.03
C ALA A 204 4.05 -20.86 7.96
N SER A 205 3.07 -20.38 7.20
CA SER A 205 3.25 -19.19 6.36
C SER A 205 3.31 -17.96 7.26
N GLN A 206 4.25 -17.06 7.01
CA GLN A 206 4.38 -15.83 7.78
C GLN A 206 3.33 -14.82 7.31
N THR A 207 2.21 -14.79 8.03
CA THR A 207 1.10 -13.88 7.77
C THR A 207 1.02 -12.80 8.84
N PHE A 208 1.09 -11.55 8.40
CA PHE A 208 0.94 -10.38 9.25
C PHE A 208 -0.18 -9.50 8.74
N ILE A 209 -0.95 -8.95 9.68
CA ILE A 209 -2.05 -8.03 9.38
C ILE A 209 -1.76 -6.71 10.09
N GLY A 210 -1.95 -5.61 9.38
CA GLY A 210 -1.96 -4.25 9.90
C GLY A 210 -3.33 -3.62 9.75
N ILE A 211 -3.61 -2.58 10.54
CA ILE A 211 -4.92 -1.91 10.54
C ILE A 211 -4.69 -0.41 10.45
N VAL A 212 -5.35 0.22 9.49
CA VAL A 212 -5.39 1.66 9.29
C VAL A 212 -6.85 2.10 9.37
N PRO A 213 -7.34 2.49 10.56
CA PRO A 213 -8.60 3.20 10.66
C PRO A 213 -8.41 4.62 10.08
N PHE A 214 -9.31 5.06 9.22
CA PHE A 214 -9.17 6.38 8.58
C PHE A 214 -10.50 7.15 8.48
N ALA A 215 -10.37 8.47 8.57
CA ALA A 215 -11.41 9.42 8.23
C ALA A 215 -10.74 10.67 7.62
N ASP A 216 -10.91 11.84 8.23
CA ASP A 216 -10.24 13.08 7.85
C ASP A 216 -8.80 13.16 8.36
N THR A 217 -8.44 12.28 9.29
CA THR A 217 -7.10 12.10 9.83
C THR A 217 -6.78 10.63 10.03
N VAL A 218 -5.49 10.34 10.14
CA VAL A 218 -4.96 9.05 10.60
C VAL A 218 -4.06 9.32 11.81
N TYR A 219 -4.29 8.61 12.92
CA TYR A 219 -3.52 8.79 14.15
C TYR A 219 -2.28 7.89 14.10
N ILE A 220 -1.11 8.52 14.06
CA ILE A 220 0.20 7.85 13.97
C ILE A 220 0.80 7.53 15.35
N GLY A 221 0.31 8.19 16.41
CA GLY A 221 0.89 8.10 17.76
C GLY A 221 1.67 9.33 18.15
N ALA A 222 1.33 9.94 19.28
CA ALA A 222 2.06 11.10 19.82
C ALA A 222 3.53 10.77 20.17
N GLN A 223 3.87 9.49 20.32
CA GLN A 223 5.23 8.99 20.53
C GLN A 223 6.09 9.00 19.25
N LYS A 224 5.48 9.07 18.05
CA LYS A 224 6.19 8.99 16.76
C LYS A 224 6.78 10.34 16.32
N THR A 225 7.31 11.11 17.26
CA THR A 225 7.88 12.45 16.98
C THR A 225 9.05 12.40 16.01
N HIS A 226 9.79 11.29 15.96
CA HIS A 226 10.90 11.08 15.03
C HIS A 226 10.46 11.01 13.56
N TRP A 227 9.18 10.80 13.27
CA TRP A 227 8.64 10.89 11.90
C TRP A 227 8.45 12.34 11.43
N LEU A 228 8.50 13.32 12.34
CA LEU A 228 8.37 14.73 11.99
C LEU A 228 9.68 15.32 11.45
N THR A 229 9.60 16.42 10.71
CA THR A 229 10.80 17.12 10.22
C THR A 229 11.71 17.58 11.38
N PRO A 230 13.03 17.71 11.16
CA PRO A 230 13.94 18.25 12.18
C PRO A 230 13.46 19.58 12.77
N GLU A 231 12.91 20.46 11.93
CA GLU A 231 12.36 21.76 12.35
C GLU A 231 11.13 21.57 13.24
N ALA A 232 10.21 20.69 12.85
CA ALA A 232 9.01 20.42 13.64
C ALA A 232 9.33 19.85 15.02
N ARG A 233 10.33 18.97 15.12
CA ARG A 233 10.78 18.39 16.39
C ARG A 233 11.35 19.41 17.38
N GLN A 234 11.81 20.56 16.89
CA GLN A 234 12.35 21.63 17.74
C GLN A 234 11.27 22.51 18.34
N PHE A 235 10.01 22.39 17.89
CA PHE A 235 8.96 23.22 18.46
C PHE A 235 8.71 22.88 19.94
N PRO A 236 8.70 23.89 20.83
CA PRO A 236 8.55 23.71 22.28
C PRO A 236 7.40 22.78 22.69
N TYR A 237 6.23 22.86 22.04
CA TYR A 237 5.08 22.03 22.37
C TYR A 237 5.24 20.54 22.00
N ILE A 238 6.05 20.23 20.97
CA ILE A 238 6.41 18.86 20.59
C ILE A 238 7.52 18.36 21.51
N ALA A 239 8.56 19.17 21.71
CA ALA A 239 9.69 18.83 22.57
C ALA A 239 9.25 18.55 24.02
N ALA A 240 8.23 19.27 24.51
CA ALA A 240 7.65 19.04 25.83
C ALA A 240 6.71 17.81 25.89
N GLY A 241 6.32 17.24 24.75
CA GLY A 241 5.37 16.12 24.67
C GLY A 241 3.95 16.46 25.17
N LYS A 242 3.60 17.75 25.25
CA LYS A 242 2.37 18.21 25.93
C LYS A 242 1.18 18.42 25.00
N HIS A 243 1.40 18.80 23.74
CA HIS A 243 0.32 19.32 22.90
C HIS A 243 0.25 18.76 21.48
N TRP A 244 1.10 17.83 21.07
CA TRP A 244 0.92 17.18 19.77
C TRP A 244 0.07 15.91 19.91
N GLY A 245 -1.08 15.90 19.23
CA GLY A 245 -2.06 14.82 19.30
C GLY A 245 -1.68 13.54 18.54
N GLY A 246 -0.55 13.49 17.83
CA GLY A 246 -0.16 12.28 17.09
C GLY A 246 -0.77 12.13 15.71
N CYS A 247 -1.33 13.20 15.12
CA CYS A 247 -1.70 13.25 13.70
C CYS A 247 -0.71 14.11 12.93
N VAL A 248 -0.53 13.77 11.66
CA VAL A 248 0.37 14.48 10.75
C VAL A 248 -0.37 14.93 9.51
N VAL A 249 0.26 15.85 8.81
CA VAL A 249 -0.13 16.31 7.49
C VAL A 249 0.84 15.71 6.49
N GLU A 250 0.27 15.25 5.39
CA GLU A 250 1.00 14.61 4.31
C GLU A 250 1.98 15.59 3.65
N PRO A 251 3.22 15.17 3.30
CA PRO A 251 4.20 16.05 2.69
C PRO A 251 3.78 16.46 1.27
N TYR A 252 3.85 17.76 0.96
CA TYR A 252 3.61 18.32 -0.38
C TYR A 252 4.93 18.79 -0.98
N LEU A 253 5.14 18.52 -2.27
CA LEU A 253 6.25 19.05 -3.04
C LEU A 253 5.70 20.11 -4.00
N ASN A 254 6.19 21.35 -3.92
CA ASN A 254 5.74 22.46 -4.77
C ASN A 254 4.22 22.71 -4.74
N ASN A 255 3.59 22.64 -3.56
CA ASN A 255 2.14 22.76 -3.36
C ASN A 255 1.30 21.65 -4.03
N ILE A 256 1.91 20.54 -4.44
CA ILE A 256 1.23 19.36 -5.00
C ILE A 256 1.41 18.18 -4.04
N PHE A 257 0.31 17.49 -3.77
CA PHE A 257 0.36 16.24 -3.02
C PHE A 257 1.02 15.20 -3.91
N ALA A 258 2.20 14.71 -3.52
CA ALA A 258 2.82 13.60 -4.23
C ALA A 258 2.07 12.31 -3.85
N ALA A 259 1.52 11.61 -4.84
CA ALA A 259 0.89 10.30 -4.64
C ALA A 259 1.96 9.21 -4.43
N GLU A 260 2.86 9.41 -3.47
CA GLU A 260 4.01 8.57 -3.16
C GLU A 260 3.97 8.16 -1.69
N ALA A 261 4.54 7.01 -1.34
CA ALA A 261 4.58 6.55 0.05
C ALA A 261 5.26 7.58 0.98
N GLY A 262 6.25 8.32 0.50
CA GLY A 262 7.07 9.22 1.32
C GLY A 262 7.96 8.45 2.30
N LEU A 263 8.77 9.17 3.07
CA LEU A 263 9.70 8.59 4.04
C LEU A 263 9.44 9.13 5.45
N PRO A 264 9.77 8.35 6.50
CA PRO A 264 9.80 8.88 7.86
C PRO A 264 10.73 10.10 7.97
N GLY A 265 10.36 11.08 8.80
CA GLY A 265 11.15 12.28 9.05
C GLY A 265 10.81 13.47 8.14
N SER A 266 9.84 13.33 7.23
CA SER A 266 9.38 14.41 6.35
C SER A 266 8.02 14.99 6.72
N PHE A 267 7.40 14.55 7.82
CA PHE A 267 6.04 14.93 8.15
C PHE A 267 5.95 16.24 8.93
N ALA A 268 4.91 17.02 8.63
CA ALA A 268 4.51 18.12 9.48
C ALA A 268 3.46 17.63 10.49
N PRO A 269 3.54 18.03 11.76
CA PRO A 269 2.46 17.81 12.73
C PRO A 269 1.15 18.50 12.29
N LEU A 270 0.01 17.82 12.46
CA LEU A 270 -1.31 18.42 12.28
C LEU A 270 -1.60 19.38 13.44
N MET A 271 -1.58 20.69 13.15
CA MET A 271 -1.92 21.73 14.10
C MET A 271 -2.48 22.96 13.39
N THR A 272 -3.06 23.86 14.17
CA THR A 272 -3.36 25.23 13.75
C THR A 272 -2.23 26.16 14.23
N VAL A 273 -1.74 27.02 13.35
CA VAL A 273 -0.76 28.07 13.70
C VAL A 273 -1.48 29.39 13.71
N GLY A 274 -1.29 30.22 14.73
CA GLY A 274 -1.88 31.55 14.77
C GLY A 274 -0.88 32.66 15.06
N THR A 275 -1.20 33.89 14.63
CA THR A 275 -0.30 35.06 14.69
C THR A 275 -0.89 36.32 15.34
N LEU A 276 -0.03 37.10 16.00
CA LEU A 276 -0.25 38.46 16.52
C LEU A 276 -0.65 39.49 15.43
N ASN A 277 -1.65 40.38 15.60
CA ASN A 277 -1.72 41.68 14.89
C ASN A 277 -1.69 42.90 15.83
N GLY A 278 -1.54 44.10 15.26
CA GLY A 278 -1.44 45.36 16.00
C GLY A 278 -2.63 45.65 16.94
N ASN A 279 -3.81 45.09 16.63
CA ASN A 279 -5.03 45.29 17.42
C ASN A 279 -5.17 44.28 18.56
N ASN A 280 -4.35 43.23 18.62
CA ASN A 280 -4.46 42.17 19.63
C ASN A 280 -3.15 41.67 20.24
N GLY A 281 -2.12 42.52 20.21
CA GLY A 281 -0.88 42.28 20.96
C GLY A 281 0.34 41.96 20.11
N LEU A 282 0.31 42.23 18.79
CA LEU A 282 1.55 42.36 18.01
C LEU A 282 2.42 43.44 18.63
N ILE A 283 3.67 43.09 18.86
CA ILE A 283 4.66 44.00 19.44
C ILE A 283 5.22 44.83 18.30
N THR A 284 4.58 45.97 18.06
CA THR A 284 5.05 46.92 17.06
C THR A 284 6.37 47.55 17.49
N THR A 285 7.16 47.95 16.52
CA THR A 285 8.39 48.70 16.70
C THR A 285 8.13 50.01 17.47
N ALA A 286 6.94 50.60 17.30
CA ALA A 286 6.49 51.78 18.05
C ALA A 286 6.23 51.49 19.53
N GLU A 287 5.65 50.33 19.87
CA GLU A 287 5.46 49.93 21.26
C GLU A 287 6.80 49.59 21.93
N LEU A 288 7.72 48.93 21.21
CA LEU A 288 9.08 48.68 21.70
C LEU A 288 9.84 49.98 21.97
N LYS A 289 9.73 50.96 21.06
CA LYS A 289 10.27 52.31 21.27
C LYS A 289 9.72 52.93 22.55
N SER A 290 8.40 52.94 22.70
CA SER A 290 7.73 53.54 23.86
C SER A 290 8.15 52.88 25.17
N ARG A 291 8.38 51.57 25.17
CA ARG A 291 8.90 50.81 26.33
C ARG A 291 10.33 51.18 26.67
N TYR A 292 11.20 51.24 25.66
CA TYR A 292 12.59 51.66 25.84
C TYR A 292 12.66 53.05 26.50
N GLU A 293 11.90 54.01 25.99
CA GLU A 293 11.87 55.38 26.51
C GLU A 293 11.37 55.43 27.95
N ARG A 294 10.35 54.64 28.31
CA ARG A 294 9.86 54.51 29.69
C ARG A 294 10.91 53.93 30.64
N GLN A 295 11.63 52.89 30.21
CA GLN A 295 12.64 52.22 31.04
C GLN A 295 13.88 53.07 31.26
N HIS A 296 14.28 53.87 30.26
CA HIS A 296 15.52 54.66 30.29
C HIS A 296 15.29 56.14 30.62
N GLY A 297 14.04 56.58 30.70
CA GLY A 297 13.68 57.97 31.02
C GLY A 297 14.10 58.99 29.94
N ALA A 298 14.34 58.54 28.71
CA ALA A 298 14.85 59.37 27.62
C ALA A 298 14.16 59.04 26.30
N ALA A 299 13.68 60.06 25.60
CA ALA A 299 13.10 59.93 24.27
C ALA A 299 14.19 59.61 23.22
N VAL A 300 13.85 58.77 22.23
CA VAL A 300 14.71 58.46 21.08
C VAL A 300 14.03 58.88 19.79
N TYR A 301 14.81 59.24 18.77
CA TYR A 301 14.24 59.64 17.47
C TYR A 301 13.84 58.42 16.66
N GLY A 302 14.67 57.38 16.67
CA GLY A 302 14.45 56.13 15.95
C GLY A 302 14.64 54.92 16.83
N TYR A 303 13.86 53.88 16.57
CA TYR A 303 13.98 52.55 17.15
C TYR A 303 13.68 51.54 16.04
N ARG A 304 14.49 50.48 15.93
CA ARG A 304 14.21 49.36 15.04
C ARG A 304 14.76 48.07 15.61
N VAL A 305 14.12 46.95 15.29
CA VAL A 305 14.77 45.64 15.40
C VAL A 305 15.89 45.60 14.36
N GLU A 306 17.05 45.05 14.74
CA GLU A 306 18.22 44.98 13.86
C GLU A 306 17.87 44.20 12.58
N PRO A 307 18.08 44.78 11.38
CA PRO A 307 17.78 44.11 10.13
C PRO A 307 18.48 42.74 10.02
N GLY A 308 17.73 41.70 9.67
CA GLY A 308 18.24 40.32 9.58
C GLY A 308 18.29 39.58 10.91
N SER A 309 17.91 40.21 12.03
CA SER A 309 17.68 39.49 13.28
C SER A 309 16.51 38.52 13.14
N VAL A 310 16.64 37.35 13.77
CA VAL A 310 15.55 36.37 13.92
C VAL A 310 15.14 36.39 15.39
N PRO A 311 14.03 37.07 15.76
CA PRO A 311 13.57 37.08 17.14
C PRO A 311 13.36 35.65 17.67
N LEU A 312 13.87 35.40 18.88
CA LEU A 312 13.73 34.10 19.52
C LEU A 312 12.54 34.15 20.46
N ILE A 313 11.52 33.33 20.21
CA ILE A 313 10.38 33.16 21.11
C ILE A 313 10.54 31.87 21.94
N SER A 314 10.07 31.91 23.18
CA SER A 314 9.99 30.78 24.09
C SER A 314 8.63 30.76 24.79
N GLY A 315 8.18 29.56 25.16
CA GLY A 315 6.89 29.31 25.78
C GLY A 315 6.32 27.98 25.28
N ASP A 316 5.47 27.34 26.08
CA ASP A 316 4.98 25.98 25.84
C ASP A 316 4.29 25.81 24.49
N ARG A 317 3.75 26.89 23.91
CA ARG A 317 3.03 26.91 22.62
C ARG A 317 3.70 27.75 21.54
N SER A 318 4.90 28.26 21.80
CA SER A 318 5.61 29.10 20.84
C SER A 318 6.13 28.29 19.65
N MET A 319 6.12 28.86 18.44
CA MET A 319 6.65 28.23 17.23
C MET A 319 7.86 28.98 16.68
N ARG A 320 7.66 30.25 16.33
CA ARG A 320 8.71 31.17 15.87
C ARG A 320 8.25 32.61 16.04
N ALA A 321 9.17 33.54 16.00
CA ALA A 321 8.86 34.96 15.89
C ALA A 321 9.59 35.52 14.67
N ASP A 322 8.83 36.08 13.73
CA ASP A 322 9.37 36.64 12.48
C ASP A 322 9.29 38.16 12.51
N LEU A 323 9.98 38.82 11.58
CA LEU A 323 9.78 40.25 11.31
C LEU A 323 8.88 40.41 10.08
N ASN A 324 7.86 41.26 10.17
CA ASN A 324 7.07 41.66 8.99
C ASN A 324 7.83 42.68 8.13
N ALA A 325 7.21 43.14 7.03
CA ALA A 325 7.80 44.13 6.13
C ALA A 325 8.07 45.48 6.83
N GLU A 326 7.29 45.78 7.88
CA GLU A 326 7.39 46.99 8.69
C GLU A 326 8.47 46.90 9.79
N GLY A 327 9.05 45.71 10.01
CA GLY A 327 10.07 45.47 11.05
C GLY A 327 9.52 45.14 12.43
N ASP A 328 8.21 44.92 12.54
CA ASP A 328 7.54 44.50 13.77
C ASP A 328 7.72 43.00 14.04
N ILE A 329 7.76 42.64 15.32
CA ILE A 329 7.90 41.23 15.74
C ILE A 329 6.54 40.55 15.71
N VAL A 330 6.39 39.55 14.85
CA VAL A 330 5.19 38.72 14.68
C VAL A 330 5.39 37.36 15.37
N PRO A 331 4.90 37.17 16.61
CA PRO A 331 4.94 35.87 17.26
C PRO A 331 3.94 34.91 16.64
N ARG A 332 4.35 33.64 16.47
CA ARG A 332 3.52 32.53 16.00
C ARG A 332 3.36 31.46 17.07
N PHE A 333 2.14 31.01 17.26
CA PHE A 333 1.76 30.04 18.30
C PHE A 333 1.09 28.81 17.71
N ALA A 334 1.35 27.66 18.31
CA ALA A 334 0.72 26.38 17.98
C ALA A 334 -0.54 26.16 18.83
N PHE A 335 -1.63 25.82 18.15
CA PHE A 335 -2.90 25.42 18.72
C PHE A 335 -3.11 23.94 18.45
N ASN A 336 -3.55 23.23 19.49
CA ASN A 336 -3.78 21.80 19.43
C ASN A 336 -5.14 21.49 18.80
N SER A 337 -5.25 20.30 18.22
CA SER A 337 -6.47 19.79 17.59
C SER A 337 -7.53 19.28 18.58
N TYR A 338 -7.36 19.48 19.90
CA TYR A 338 -8.19 18.86 20.94
C TYR A 338 -9.46 19.64 21.26
N TYR A 339 -9.49 20.94 20.98
CA TYR A 339 -10.59 21.79 21.43
C TYR A 339 -11.58 22.08 20.31
N GLU A 340 -12.83 21.79 20.64
CA GLU A 340 -14.08 22.28 20.05
C GLU A 340 -14.09 22.56 18.54
N GLN A 341 -14.37 21.54 17.75
CA GLN A 341 -14.88 21.76 16.40
C GLN A 341 -16.35 22.14 16.47
N THR A 342 -16.71 23.37 16.10
CA THR A 342 -18.13 23.78 15.98
C THR A 342 -18.68 23.30 14.64
N GLN A 343 -19.41 22.19 14.64
CA GLN A 343 -20.01 21.61 13.44
C GLN A 343 -21.50 21.39 13.63
N TYR A 344 -22.35 21.95 12.76
CA TYR A 344 -23.82 21.78 12.85
C TYR A 344 -24.45 22.23 14.19
N GLY A 345 -23.76 23.07 14.99
CA GLY A 345 -24.19 23.41 16.36
C GLY A 345 -23.79 22.37 17.42
N PHE A 346 -22.92 21.42 17.07
CA PHE A 346 -22.31 20.46 17.99
C PHE A 346 -20.81 20.78 18.16
N VAL A 347 -20.32 20.49 19.36
CA VAL A 347 -18.91 20.59 19.74
C VAL A 347 -18.28 19.21 19.63
N ARG A 348 -17.24 19.04 18.81
CA ARG A 348 -16.38 17.86 18.84
C ARG A 348 -15.12 18.12 19.67
N ASN A 349 -14.80 17.19 20.55
CA ASN A 349 -13.57 17.19 21.34
C ASN A 349 -12.59 16.21 20.67
N ASN A 350 -11.56 16.74 20.00
CA ASN A 350 -10.44 16.02 19.35
C ASN A 350 -10.61 15.60 17.88
N ASN A 351 -9.88 16.27 16.98
CA ASN A 351 -9.79 15.98 15.54
C ASN A 351 -8.77 14.87 15.20
N CYS A 352 -8.07 14.36 16.21
CA CYS A 352 -7.12 13.27 16.14
C CYS A 352 -7.39 12.24 17.25
N PRO A 353 -8.54 11.54 17.24
CA PRO A 353 -8.89 10.60 18.29
C PRO A 353 -8.02 9.34 18.24
N SER A 354 -7.63 8.81 19.41
CA SER A 354 -6.87 7.57 19.53
C SER A 354 -7.61 6.33 19.00
N SER A 355 -8.94 6.41 18.84
CA SER A 355 -9.72 5.38 18.15
C SER A 355 -9.23 5.13 16.72
N ARG A 356 -8.61 6.15 16.08
CA ARG A 356 -8.01 6.07 14.75
C ARG A 356 -6.54 5.63 14.72
N GLU A 357 -5.98 5.25 15.86
CA GLU A 357 -4.57 4.86 15.92
C GLU A 357 -4.27 3.71 14.94
N MET A 358 -3.18 3.77 14.19
CA MET A 358 -2.82 2.64 13.34
C MET A 358 -2.24 1.50 14.17
N MET A 359 -2.43 0.26 13.71
CA MET A 359 -1.75 -0.90 14.25
C MET A 359 -0.82 -1.46 13.18
N PHE A 360 0.48 -1.47 13.48
CA PHE A 360 1.50 -2.05 12.60
C PHE A 360 1.33 -3.57 12.45
N LEU A 361 1.94 -4.12 11.40
CA LEU A 361 1.88 -5.53 11.00
C LEU A 361 2.18 -6.48 12.16
N THR A 362 1.19 -7.32 12.52
CA THR A 362 1.32 -8.34 13.56
C THR A 362 0.54 -9.61 13.20
N ASP A 363 0.97 -10.74 13.74
CA ASP A 363 0.29 -12.04 13.68
C ASP A 363 -0.54 -12.31 14.95
N ASN A 364 -0.62 -11.35 15.86
CA ASN A 364 -1.38 -11.47 17.11
C ASN A 364 -2.87 -11.16 16.88
N ALA A 365 -3.64 -12.22 16.58
CA ALA A 365 -5.08 -12.15 16.37
C ALA A 365 -5.84 -11.44 17.51
N ALA A 366 -5.45 -11.63 18.78
CA ALA A 366 -6.14 -10.99 19.90
C ALA A 366 -5.96 -9.47 19.90
N ARG A 367 -4.75 -8.98 19.62
CA ARG A 367 -4.48 -7.54 19.50
C ARG A 367 -5.19 -6.91 18.31
N LEU A 368 -5.22 -7.59 17.17
CA LEU A 368 -5.95 -7.13 15.99
C LEU A 368 -7.46 -7.01 16.27
N LYS A 369 -8.07 -8.03 16.88
CA LYS A 369 -9.49 -8.03 17.25
C LYS A 369 -9.82 -6.96 18.29
N GLN A 370 -8.95 -6.75 19.28
CA GLN A 370 -9.09 -5.67 20.24
C GLN A 370 -9.07 -4.31 19.53
N LYS A 371 -8.15 -4.12 18.57
CA LYS A 371 -8.06 -2.88 17.81
C LYS A 371 -9.29 -2.61 16.96
N ILE A 372 -9.76 -3.62 16.21
CA ILE A 372 -11.02 -3.54 15.43
C ILE A 372 -12.18 -3.16 16.36
N SER A 373 -12.29 -3.83 17.50
CA SER A 373 -13.38 -3.59 18.47
C SER A 373 -13.36 -2.17 19.05
N ALA A 374 -12.18 -1.58 19.22
CA ALA A 374 -11.98 -0.23 19.75
C ALA A 374 -12.24 0.90 18.74
N MET A 375 -12.46 0.60 17.45
CA MET A 375 -12.76 1.61 16.45
C MET A 375 -14.06 2.35 16.79
N ALA A 376 -14.08 3.67 16.64
CA ALA A 376 -15.25 4.51 16.87
C ALA A 376 -15.55 5.33 15.62
N VAL A 377 -16.83 5.60 15.41
CA VAL A 377 -17.28 6.44 14.29
C VAL A 377 -16.97 7.90 14.59
N ASP A 378 -16.21 8.54 13.70
CA ASP A 378 -15.87 9.94 13.77
C ASP A 378 -15.34 10.45 12.41
N GLY A 379 -15.55 11.72 12.07
CA GLY A 379 -14.85 12.41 10.97
C GLY A 379 -15.46 12.26 9.58
N ARG A 380 -14.73 12.76 8.57
CA ARG A 380 -15.13 12.82 7.15
C ARG A 380 -14.39 11.80 6.29
N THR A 381 -14.95 11.46 5.14
CA THR A 381 -14.40 10.39 4.27
C THR A 381 -13.31 10.91 3.33
N ILE A 382 -12.05 10.85 3.79
CA ILE A 382 -10.87 11.08 2.96
C ILE A 382 -10.18 9.75 2.67
N ILE A 383 -10.69 9.05 1.65
CA ILE A 383 -10.16 7.75 1.18
C ILE A 383 -8.65 7.75 0.90
N PRO A 384 -8.05 8.78 0.25
CA PRO A 384 -6.63 8.69 -0.10
C PRO A 384 -5.70 8.62 1.11
N LEU A 385 -6.11 9.13 2.29
CA LEU A 385 -5.30 9.01 3.51
C LEU A 385 -5.21 7.56 4.00
N GLY A 386 -6.33 6.85 4.06
CA GLY A 386 -6.34 5.44 4.46
C GLY A 386 -5.52 4.57 3.51
N LEU A 387 -5.62 4.84 2.21
CA LEU A 387 -4.88 4.14 1.17
C LEU A 387 -3.36 4.42 1.27
N LEU A 388 -2.97 5.68 1.46
CA LEU A 388 -1.58 6.08 1.57
C LEU A 388 -0.89 5.48 2.80
N TRP A 389 -1.52 5.55 3.97
CA TRP A 389 -0.97 4.92 5.18
C TRP A 389 -0.90 3.40 5.08
N SER A 390 -1.80 2.78 4.31
CA SER A 390 -1.72 1.36 4.02
C SER A 390 -0.54 1.01 3.12
N TRP A 391 -0.21 1.87 2.16
CA TRP A 391 0.99 1.70 1.35
C TRP A 391 2.26 1.82 2.20
N ARG A 392 2.38 2.84 3.05
CA ARG A 392 3.54 3.01 3.98
C ARG A 392 3.75 1.83 4.91
N MET A 393 2.65 1.22 5.35
CA MET A 393 2.69 0.04 6.21
C MET A 393 3.21 -1.21 5.47
N LEU A 394 3.21 -1.20 4.14
CA LEU A 394 3.71 -2.27 3.28
C LEU A 394 5.01 -1.90 2.55
N ASP A 395 5.50 -0.67 2.67
CA ASP A 395 6.69 -0.20 1.98
C ASP A 395 7.97 -0.57 2.78
N PRO A 396 8.90 -1.37 2.21
CA PRO A 396 10.16 -1.70 2.87
C PRO A 396 11.02 -0.50 3.25
N ALA A 397 10.86 0.65 2.60
CA ALA A 397 11.56 1.88 2.94
C ALA A 397 11.22 2.39 4.36
N TRP A 398 10.13 1.90 4.96
CA TRP A 398 9.71 2.20 6.33
C TRP A 398 10.21 1.18 7.37
N ARG A 399 11.04 0.22 6.99
CA ARG A 399 11.64 -0.75 7.92
C ARG A 399 12.69 -0.08 8.82
N GLY A 400 12.85 -0.61 10.03
CA GLY A 400 13.90 -0.21 10.97
C GLY A 400 13.50 0.92 11.92
N GLU A 401 14.50 1.36 12.70
CA GLU A 401 14.32 2.30 13.83
C GLU A 401 13.69 3.64 13.42
N GLN A 402 13.99 4.15 12.22
CA GLN A 402 13.45 5.43 11.77
C GLN A 402 12.01 5.34 11.28
N GLY A 403 11.50 4.14 11.00
CA GLY A 403 10.13 3.90 10.52
C GLY A 403 9.30 3.14 11.54
N TRP A 404 8.93 1.90 11.22
CA TRP A 404 8.03 1.10 12.05
C TRP A 404 8.66 0.47 13.30
N GLU A 405 9.94 0.76 13.58
CA GLU A 405 10.70 0.21 14.71
C GLU A 405 10.80 -1.33 14.68
N ASP A 406 10.73 -1.90 13.48
CA ASP A 406 10.83 -3.34 13.23
C ASP A 406 11.87 -3.58 12.13
N ASN A 407 12.86 -4.43 12.42
CA ASN A 407 13.98 -4.68 11.51
C ASN A 407 13.68 -5.74 10.45
N ASP A 408 12.54 -6.42 10.54
CA ASP A 408 12.15 -7.50 9.62
C ASP A 408 10.98 -7.09 8.71
N LYS A 409 10.11 -6.19 9.17
CA LYS A 409 8.88 -5.77 8.47
C LYS A 409 8.83 -4.25 8.26
N PRO A 410 8.27 -3.77 7.14
CA PRO A 410 7.64 -4.55 6.06
C PRO A 410 8.67 -5.25 5.18
N ARG A 411 8.41 -6.48 4.73
CA ARG A 411 9.39 -7.32 4.02
C ARG A 411 9.62 -6.86 2.58
N ASP A 412 10.78 -7.13 2.00
CA ASP A 412 11.07 -6.80 0.60
C ASP A 412 10.20 -7.64 -0.34
N ALA A 413 9.91 -7.12 -1.53
CA ALA A 413 9.20 -7.90 -2.54
C ALA A 413 9.99 -9.19 -2.83
N ALA A 414 9.34 -10.34 -2.64
CA ALA A 414 9.95 -11.66 -2.77
C ALA A 414 8.96 -12.63 -3.41
N ILE A 415 9.48 -13.66 -4.06
CA ILE A 415 8.66 -14.72 -4.66
C ILE A 415 7.87 -15.43 -3.56
N GLY A 416 6.55 -15.37 -3.64
CA GLY A 416 5.68 -15.92 -2.60
C GLY A 416 5.42 -14.98 -1.44
N LEU A 417 5.77 -13.69 -1.50
CA LEU A 417 5.21 -12.69 -0.59
C LEU A 417 4.08 -11.96 -1.30
N ASN A 418 2.86 -12.10 -0.81
CA ASN A 418 1.73 -11.30 -1.23
C ASN A 418 1.59 -10.08 -0.31
N LYS A 419 1.60 -8.89 -0.92
CA LYS A 419 1.27 -7.64 -0.22
C LYS A 419 -0.11 -7.19 -0.64
N VAL A 420 -0.98 -6.97 0.34
CA VAL A 420 -2.41 -6.77 0.09
C VAL A 420 -2.95 -5.61 0.91
N ILE A 421 -3.71 -4.73 0.28
CA ILE A 421 -4.53 -3.72 0.94
C ILE A 421 -6.00 -4.10 0.74
N VAL A 422 -6.76 -4.18 1.82
CA VAL A 422 -8.22 -4.25 1.79
C VAL A 422 -8.75 -2.89 2.18
N LEU A 423 -9.17 -2.11 1.19
CA LEU A 423 -9.74 -0.78 1.35
C LEU A 423 -11.25 -0.87 1.42
N LEU A 424 -11.83 -0.45 2.54
CA LEU A 424 -13.28 -0.38 2.73
C LEU A 424 -13.72 1.05 2.97
N THR A 425 -14.84 1.44 2.37
CA THR A 425 -15.51 2.73 2.60
C THR A 425 -17.02 2.59 2.47
N ASP A 426 -17.79 3.41 3.20
CA ASP A 426 -19.26 3.49 3.09
C ASP A 426 -19.77 4.85 2.57
N GLY A 427 -18.84 5.76 2.26
CA GLY A 427 -19.10 7.15 1.93
C GLY A 427 -18.43 7.58 0.62
N ASN A 428 -18.91 8.69 0.07
CA ASN A 428 -18.22 9.33 -1.05
C ASN A 428 -17.00 10.06 -0.54
N ASN A 429 -15.91 9.97 -1.31
CA ASN A 429 -14.64 10.60 -0.99
C ASN A 429 -14.79 12.13 -1.08
N GLY A 430 -15.09 12.77 0.05
CA GLY A 430 -15.66 14.10 0.04
C GLY A 430 -15.75 14.71 1.42
N LEU A 431 -15.98 16.02 1.42
CA LEU A 431 -16.01 16.86 2.60
C LEU A 431 -17.46 17.32 2.83
N ASP A 432 -17.82 17.51 4.10
CA ASP A 432 -19.14 17.96 4.52
C ASP A 432 -19.59 19.25 3.80
N PRO A 433 -20.91 19.48 3.64
CA PRO A 433 -21.45 20.61 2.92
C PRO A 433 -21.32 21.92 3.70
N LYS A 434 -21.28 23.05 2.97
CA LYS A 434 -21.63 24.38 3.51
C LYS A 434 -23.12 24.37 3.88
N LEU A 435 -23.45 24.42 5.17
CA LEU A 435 -24.83 24.69 5.57
C LEU A 435 -25.16 26.15 5.23
N ALA A 436 -26.20 26.35 4.41
CA ALA A 436 -26.80 27.66 4.23
C ALA A 436 -27.60 28.03 5.49
N LYS A 437 -26.94 28.51 6.55
CA LYS A 437 -27.61 29.33 7.56
C LYS A 437 -27.25 30.79 7.30
N SER A 438 -28.22 31.52 6.75
CA SER A 438 -28.36 32.99 6.64
C SER A 438 -27.08 33.79 6.38
N ASP A 439 -26.90 34.28 5.14
CA ASP A 439 -26.26 35.53 4.66
C ASP A 439 -25.16 36.27 5.47
N SER A 440 -24.52 35.66 6.46
CA SER A 440 -23.56 36.33 7.35
C SER A 440 -22.44 35.43 7.83
N GLN A 441 -22.50 34.12 7.56
CA GLN A 441 -21.49 33.18 8.06
C GLN A 441 -21.10 32.19 6.96
N SER A 442 -20.01 32.48 6.27
CA SER A 442 -19.29 31.50 5.46
C SER A 442 -18.77 30.41 6.38
N ILE A 443 -19.44 29.27 6.43
CA ILE A 443 -18.95 28.10 7.16
C ILE A 443 -17.91 27.42 6.26
N GLY A 444 -16.69 27.98 6.25
CA GLY A 444 -15.51 27.19 5.92
C GLY A 444 -15.32 26.16 7.03
N VAL A 445 -14.93 24.94 6.69
CA VAL A 445 -14.56 23.95 7.71
C VAL A 445 -13.13 24.29 8.13
N VAL A 446 -13.03 25.23 9.07
CA VAL A 446 -11.86 25.29 9.91
C VAL A 446 -11.92 24.05 10.81
N ILE A 447 -10.81 23.32 10.89
CA ILE A 447 -10.57 22.37 11.98
C ILE A 447 -10.36 23.24 13.23
N ASP A 448 -11.48 23.81 13.70
CA ASP A 448 -11.64 24.79 14.77
C ASP A 448 -10.95 24.25 16.01
N GLY A 449 -10.03 25.06 16.53
CA GLY A 449 -9.01 24.69 17.48
C GLY A 449 -9.22 25.33 18.84
N GLU A 450 -8.14 25.38 19.61
CA GLU A 450 -8.16 25.79 21.01
C GLU A 450 -8.65 27.23 21.22
N ARG A 451 -9.62 27.37 22.13
CA ARG A 451 -10.24 28.64 22.53
C ARG A 451 -9.92 29.00 23.96
N ASP A 452 -9.99 30.29 24.25
CA ASP A 452 -9.78 30.88 25.58
C ASP A 452 -8.53 30.34 26.29
N ILE A 453 -7.46 30.12 25.52
CA ILE A 453 -6.23 29.56 26.09
C ILE A 453 -5.36 30.67 26.69
N ALA A 454 -4.82 30.36 27.87
CA ALA A 454 -3.76 31.15 28.47
C ALA A 454 -2.42 30.78 27.82
N VAL A 455 -1.70 31.78 27.32
CA VAL A 455 -0.38 31.64 26.72
C VAL A 455 0.61 32.59 27.37
N ASP A 456 1.60 32.01 28.05
CA ASP A 456 2.79 32.71 28.53
C ASP A 456 3.91 32.59 27.49
N TYR A 457 4.54 33.70 27.14
CA TYR A 457 5.66 33.69 26.21
C TYR A 457 6.70 34.78 26.51
N GLY A 458 7.92 34.51 26.06
CA GLY A 458 9.02 35.47 26.09
C GLY A 458 9.69 35.57 24.73
N ILE A 459 10.12 36.77 24.36
CA ILE A 459 10.83 37.07 23.10
C ILE A 459 12.17 37.73 23.41
N ARG A 460 13.24 37.27 22.76
CA ARG A 460 14.56 37.92 22.76
C ARG A 460 14.90 38.39 21.36
N PHE A 461 15.43 39.61 21.25
CA PHE A 461 15.75 40.22 19.95
C PHE A 461 16.88 41.25 20.08
N ASN A 462 17.50 41.57 18.95
CA ASN A 462 18.47 42.66 18.86
C ASN A 462 17.81 43.92 18.28
N TYR A 463 18.18 45.08 18.79
CA TYR A 463 17.62 46.37 18.38
C TYR A 463 18.70 47.44 18.21
N GLN A 464 18.36 48.48 17.47
CA GLN A 464 19.17 49.69 17.27
C GLN A 464 18.32 50.92 17.53
N ILE A 465 18.96 51.98 18.01
CA ILE A 465 18.31 53.26 18.28
C ILE A 465 19.01 54.42 17.56
N LYS A 466 18.29 55.53 17.43
CA LYS A 466 18.83 56.85 17.09
C LYS A 466 18.55 57.82 18.22
N GLU A 467 19.60 58.39 18.81
CA GLU A 467 19.50 59.40 19.86
C GLU A 467 19.16 60.79 19.31
N GLN A 468 19.45 61.04 18.03
CA GLN A 468 19.12 62.26 17.29
C GLN A 468 18.61 61.90 15.88
N GLU A 469 17.79 62.75 15.27
CA GLU A 469 17.14 62.51 13.96
C GLU A 469 18.14 62.10 12.87
N ASP A 470 19.23 62.85 12.75
CA ASP A 470 20.27 62.69 11.73
C ASP A 470 21.46 61.81 12.17
N SER A 471 21.39 61.21 13.37
CA SER A 471 22.45 60.32 13.85
C SER A 471 22.48 58.98 13.10
N SER A 472 23.65 58.36 13.03
CA SER A 472 23.79 56.97 12.60
C SER A 472 23.12 56.03 13.62
N TRP A 473 22.56 54.92 13.16
CA TRP A 473 22.07 53.87 14.05
C TRP A 473 23.15 53.40 15.02
N SER A 474 22.77 53.17 16.28
CA SER A 474 23.67 52.61 17.28
C SER A 474 24.17 51.22 16.87
N LYS A 475 25.23 50.74 17.54
CA LYS A 475 25.53 49.31 17.56
C LYS A 475 24.31 48.53 18.06
N ALA A 476 24.13 47.32 17.54
CA ALA A 476 23.05 46.44 17.98
C ALA A 476 23.20 46.13 19.47
N ARG A 477 22.07 46.17 20.17
CA ARG A 477 21.93 45.81 21.59
C ARG A 477 20.89 44.71 21.69
N SER A 478 20.95 43.88 22.72
CA SER A 478 19.95 42.84 22.96
C SER A 478 18.93 43.29 24.00
N ASP A 479 17.68 42.89 23.81
CA ASP A 479 16.60 43.08 24.78
C ASP A 479 15.71 41.84 24.84
N SER A 480 14.87 41.77 25.86
CA SER A 480 13.87 40.72 26.02
C SER A 480 12.56 41.26 26.56
N TYR A 481 11.48 40.67 26.09
CA TYR A 481 10.12 40.94 26.53
C TYR A 481 9.42 39.65 26.95
N ALA A 482 8.55 39.71 27.96
CA ALA A 482 7.66 38.62 28.33
C ALA A 482 6.24 39.14 28.53
N ASP A 483 5.26 38.36 28.12
CA ASP A 483 3.83 38.69 28.23
C ASP A 483 2.98 37.45 28.51
N ASN A 484 1.76 37.72 28.92
CA ASN A 484 0.71 36.73 29.13
C ASN A 484 -0.55 37.11 28.33
N ILE A 485 -1.12 36.13 27.63
CA ILE A 485 -2.39 36.26 26.92
C ILE A 485 -3.39 35.32 27.59
N ASN A 486 -4.45 35.84 28.21
CA ASN A 486 -5.40 35.03 28.99
C ASN A 486 -6.56 34.41 28.19
N GLN A 487 -6.78 34.84 26.95
CA GLN A 487 -7.91 34.40 26.11
C GLN A 487 -7.49 34.42 24.63
N LEU A 488 -6.43 33.69 24.29
CA LEU A 488 -6.04 33.56 22.90
C LEU A 488 -6.98 32.59 22.19
N ASN A 489 -7.46 33.01 21.02
CA ASN A 489 -8.31 32.20 20.13
C ASN A 489 -7.62 32.05 18.77
N ASP A 490 -7.87 30.93 18.09
CA ASP A 490 -7.23 30.59 16.81
C ASP A 490 -7.93 31.18 15.57
N ASP A 491 -9.13 31.76 15.72
CA ASP A 491 -9.87 32.46 14.66
C ASP A 491 -10.49 33.80 15.13
N ASN A 492 -10.56 34.75 14.20
CA ASN A 492 -11.11 36.10 14.34
C ASN A 492 -12.60 36.18 13.93
N HIS A 493 -13.08 35.28 13.07
CA HIS A 493 -14.26 35.59 12.25
C HIS A 493 -15.62 35.59 12.99
N TYR A 494 -15.69 35.13 14.24
CA TYR A 494 -16.98 34.84 14.88
C TYR A 494 -17.24 35.56 16.21
N PHE A 495 -16.27 36.26 16.81
CA PHE A 495 -16.43 36.77 18.18
C PHE A 495 -15.81 38.15 18.43
N THR A 496 -16.47 38.96 19.25
CA THR A 496 -16.12 40.36 19.60
C THR A 496 -15.03 40.48 20.68
N PHE A 497 -14.26 39.42 20.95
CA PHE A 497 -13.25 39.40 22.02
C PHE A 497 -11.86 39.83 21.50
N SER A 498 -11.09 40.48 22.37
CA SER A 498 -10.00 41.39 22.01
C SER A 498 -8.66 40.73 21.66
N LYS A 499 -8.52 39.39 21.70
CA LYS A 499 -7.28 38.70 21.30
C LYS A 499 -7.50 37.41 20.49
N TYR A 500 -6.99 37.40 19.25
CA TYR A 500 -7.17 36.31 18.30
C TYR A 500 -5.97 36.17 17.35
N ALA A 501 -5.73 35.00 16.80
CA ALA A 501 -4.78 34.86 15.70
C ALA A 501 -5.31 35.54 14.43
N ASN A 502 -4.54 36.44 13.81
CA ASN A 502 -4.98 37.19 12.61
C ASN A 502 -4.69 36.51 11.29
N SER A 503 -3.64 35.72 11.26
CA SER A 503 -3.38 34.79 10.17
C SER A 503 -3.22 33.44 10.78
N SER A 504 -4.06 32.51 10.34
CA SER A 504 -3.85 31.11 10.59
C SER A 504 -2.93 30.58 9.49
N ASP A 505 -1.66 30.35 9.84
CA ASP A 505 -0.73 29.66 8.93
C ASP A 505 -0.99 28.16 9.05
N PHE A 506 -2.17 27.72 8.63
CA PHE A 506 -2.52 26.33 8.66
C PHE A 506 -1.52 25.56 7.80
N ASN A 507 -0.58 24.87 8.45
CA ASN A 507 0.12 23.74 7.88
C ASN A 507 -0.81 22.51 7.80
N SER A 508 -2.12 22.69 8.03
CA SER A 508 -3.17 21.67 7.95
C SER A 508 -3.98 21.78 6.66
N LEU A 509 -4.68 20.69 6.36
CA LEU A 509 -5.61 20.57 5.24
C LEU A 509 -6.69 21.66 5.35
N ARG A 510 -6.53 22.80 4.65
CA ARG A 510 -7.55 23.85 4.67
C ARG A 510 -8.68 23.48 3.72
N VAL A 511 -9.88 23.40 4.29
CA VAL A 511 -11.12 23.04 3.61
C VAL A 511 -12.03 24.25 3.64
N GLY A 512 -12.27 24.85 2.48
CA GLY A 512 -13.06 26.08 2.39
C GLY A 512 -13.50 26.38 0.97
N ASP A 513 -14.30 27.41 0.80
CA ASP A 513 -14.70 27.83 -0.54
C ASP A 513 -13.56 28.54 -1.29
N LYS A 514 -13.72 28.65 -2.60
CA LYS A 514 -12.67 29.16 -3.49
C LYS A 514 -12.27 30.61 -3.17
N ASP A 515 -13.19 31.43 -2.68
CA ASP A 515 -12.94 32.84 -2.41
C ASP A 515 -12.21 33.00 -1.07
N GLU A 516 -12.60 32.21 -0.06
CA GLU A 516 -11.91 32.13 1.23
C GLU A 516 -10.46 31.64 1.07
N LEU A 517 -10.24 30.58 0.28
CA LEU A 517 -8.92 29.98 0.08
C LEU A 517 -8.00 30.79 -0.84
N ASN A 518 -8.51 31.75 -1.63
CA ASN A 518 -7.72 32.59 -2.54
C ASN A 518 -7.44 34.00 -2.01
N ASN A 519 -7.81 34.32 -0.78
CA ASN A 519 -7.52 35.61 -0.18
C ASN A 519 -6.03 35.75 0.18
N ASN A 520 -5.38 36.82 -0.32
CA ASN A 520 -3.95 37.12 -0.13
C ASN A 520 -3.56 37.49 1.31
N GLY A 521 -4.53 37.83 2.19
CA GLY A 521 -4.28 38.14 3.60
C GLY A 521 -3.92 36.93 4.46
N THR A 522 -4.12 35.72 3.93
CA THR A 522 -3.65 34.46 4.52
C THR A 522 -2.54 33.93 3.62
N ALA A 523 -1.29 34.36 3.85
CA ALA A 523 -0.12 33.80 3.17
C ALA A 523 0.15 32.38 3.69
N ILE A 524 -0.72 31.44 3.32
CA ILE A 524 -0.52 30.02 3.61
C ILE A 524 0.62 29.56 2.71
N ASN A 525 1.62 28.90 3.29
CA ASN A 525 2.48 27.97 2.55
C ASN A 525 1.69 26.66 2.46
N PRO A 526 0.89 26.41 1.42
CA PRO A 526 -0.12 25.37 1.51
C PRO A 526 0.53 24.00 1.47
N TYR A 527 0.36 23.27 2.57
CA TYR A 527 0.07 21.84 2.52
C TYR A 527 -1.34 21.63 1.90
N GLY A 528 -1.49 21.95 0.61
CA GLY A 528 -2.70 21.71 -0.22
C GLY A 528 -3.93 22.60 0.05
N LYS A 529 -4.70 22.95 -1.02
CA LYS A 529 -6.03 23.57 -0.92
C LYS A 529 -7.10 22.54 -1.30
N LEU A 530 -8.00 22.18 -0.39
CA LEU A 530 -9.19 21.39 -0.73
C LEU A 530 -10.40 22.32 -0.83
N TYR A 531 -10.84 22.55 -2.06
CA TYR A 531 -12.03 23.37 -2.31
C TYR A 531 -13.29 22.58 -1.94
N GLN A 532 -14.10 23.15 -1.05
CA GLN A 532 -15.50 22.78 -0.89
C GLN A 532 -16.31 23.46 -1.99
N ALA A 533 -16.86 22.67 -2.89
CA ALA A 533 -17.74 23.17 -3.93
C ALA A 533 -19.11 22.46 -3.88
N ARG A 534 -20.10 23.07 -4.53
CA ARG A 534 -21.27 22.32 -4.98
C ARG A 534 -21.05 21.93 -6.44
N ILE A 535 -21.17 20.65 -6.74
CA ILE A 535 -21.14 20.12 -8.10
C ILE A 535 -22.59 19.86 -8.50
N ASN A 536 -23.08 20.55 -9.54
CA ASN A 536 -24.46 20.44 -10.03
C ASN A 536 -25.55 20.63 -8.95
N GLY A 537 -25.30 21.53 -7.98
CA GLY A 537 -26.24 21.81 -6.88
C GLY A 537 -26.16 20.86 -5.69
N GLN A 538 -25.38 19.79 -5.78
CA GLN A 538 -25.10 18.83 -4.71
C GLN A 538 -23.74 19.09 -4.07
N SER A 539 -23.56 18.71 -2.82
CA SER A 539 -22.36 18.97 -2.03
C SER A 539 -21.31 17.88 -2.21
N ASP A 540 -20.03 18.20 -1.96
CA ASP A 540 -18.91 17.26 -2.21
C ASP A 540 -19.03 15.91 -1.47
N TRP A 541 -19.57 15.83 -0.26
CA TRP A 541 -19.83 14.55 0.42
C TRP A 541 -20.94 13.70 -0.24
N GLU A 542 -21.81 14.30 -1.07
CA GLU A 542 -22.87 13.60 -1.80
C GLU A 542 -22.35 13.06 -3.15
N VAL A 543 -21.46 13.80 -3.80
CA VAL A 543 -21.03 13.54 -5.19
C VAL A 543 -19.55 13.15 -5.34
N GLY A 544 -18.76 13.30 -4.27
CA GLY A 544 -17.31 13.09 -4.26
C GLY A 544 -16.54 14.31 -4.74
N ASN A 545 -15.44 14.65 -4.04
CA ASN A 545 -14.57 15.76 -4.39
C ASN A 545 -13.60 15.35 -5.50
N ASN A 546 -13.53 16.15 -6.57
CA ASN A 546 -12.71 15.83 -7.75
C ASN A 546 -11.21 15.70 -7.42
N THR A 547 -10.68 16.55 -6.53
CA THR A 547 -9.27 16.52 -6.12
C THR A 547 -8.95 15.25 -5.35
N LEU A 548 -9.80 14.90 -4.38
CA LEU A 548 -9.64 13.67 -3.60
C LEU A 548 -9.78 12.42 -4.48
N ASN A 549 -10.70 12.43 -5.44
CA ASN A 549 -10.89 11.31 -6.37
C ASN A 549 -9.70 11.13 -7.31
N ALA A 550 -9.18 12.23 -7.88
CA ALA A 550 -7.98 12.20 -8.70
C ALA A 550 -6.79 11.63 -7.91
N LEU A 551 -6.60 12.12 -6.68
CA LEU A 551 -5.53 11.64 -5.81
C LEU A 551 -5.66 10.15 -5.46
N THR A 552 -6.88 9.68 -5.13
CA THR A 552 -7.11 8.25 -4.89
C THR A 552 -6.72 7.43 -6.11
N ASN A 553 -7.12 7.85 -7.32
CA ASN A 553 -6.76 7.13 -8.55
C ASN A 553 -5.23 7.06 -8.77
N ASP A 554 -4.53 8.16 -8.55
CA ASP A 554 -3.07 8.22 -8.69
C ASP A 554 -2.37 7.31 -7.66
N LEU A 555 -2.82 7.33 -6.40
CA LEU A 555 -2.32 6.42 -5.36
C LEU A 555 -2.58 4.96 -5.73
N CYS A 556 -3.79 4.60 -6.17
CA CYS A 556 -4.10 3.23 -6.57
C CYS A 556 -3.19 2.77 -7.72
N LYS A 557 -2.89 3.64 -8.69
CA LYS A 557 -1.97 3.33 -9.79
C LYS A 557 -0.55 3.09 -9.28
N ASN A 558 -0.06 3.94 -8.39
CA ASN A 558 1.31 3.86 -7.87
C ASN A 558 1.50 2.64 -6.95
N ILE A 559 0.53 2.36 -6.08
CA ILE A 559 0.49 1.17 -5.22
C ILE A 559 0.49 -0.11 -6.06
N LYS A 560 -0.32 -0.17 -7.12
CA LYS A 560 -0.33 -1.31 -8.05
C LYS A 560 1.00 -1.49 -8.78
N THR A 561 1.68 -0.38 -9.08
CA THR A 561 3.02 -0.40 -9.70
C THR A 561 4.08 -0.92 -8.73
N ALA A 562 3.89 -0.74 -7.42
CA ALA A 562 4.71 -1.34 -6.36
C ALA A 562 4.38 -2.83 -6.07
N ASP A 563 3.62 -3.48 -6.96
CA ASP A 563 3.15 -4.88 -6.86
C ASP A 563 2.32 -5.20 -5.60
N ILE A 564 1.66 -4.19 -5.03
CA ILE A 564 0.72 -4.37 -3.92
C ILE A 564 -0.69 -4.54 -4.50
N LYS A 565 -1.37 -5.63 -4.12
CA LYS A 565 -2.75 -5.90 -4.56
C LYS A 565 -3.74 -5.13 -3.71
N ILE A 566 -4.72 -4.52 -4.35
CA ILE A 566 -5.78 -3.74 -3.71
C ILE A 566 -7.11 -4.45 -3.91
N TYR A 567 -7.73 -4.83 -2.80
CA TYR A 567 -9.14 -5.20 -2.72
C TYR A 567 -9.91 -3.97 -2.24
N THR A 568 -11.06 -3.72 -2.86
CA THR A 568 -11.92 -2.58 -2.53
C THR A 568 -13.31 -3.06 -2.20
N VAL A 569 -13.86 -2.57 -1.10
CA VAL A 569 -15.21 -2.90 -0.64
C VAL A 569 -15.99 -1.62 -0.43
N VAL A 570 -17.10 -1.47 -1.15
CA VAL A 570 -18.08 -0.42 -0.91
C VAL A 570 -19.16 -0.97 0.01
N LEU A 571 -19.47 -0.27 1.10
CA LEU A 571 -20.41 -0.73 2.13
C LEU A 571 -21.65 0.17 2.20
N GLY A 572 -22.82 -0.46 2.30
CA GLY A 572 -24.07 0.23 2.59
C GLY A 572 -24.61 1.10 1.46
N SER A 573 -25.75 1.73 1.73
CA SER A 573 -26.42 2.62 0.79
C SER A 573 -25.83 4.04 0.81
N GLY A 574 -25.89 4.77 -0.32
CA GLY A 574 -25.50 6.19 -0.38
C GLY A 574 -24.14 6.50 -1.02
N THR A 575 -23.31 5.48 -1.29
CA THR A 575 -22.14 5.67 -2.17
C THR A 575 -22.61 5.84 -3.63
N ASN A 576 -22.21 6.94 -4.26
CA ASN A 576 -22.64 7.29 -5.61
C ASN A 576 -21.90 6.48 -6.69
N GLY A 577 -22.41 6.55 -7.94
CA GLY A 577 -21.83 5.81 -9.07
C GLY A 577 -20.38 6.20 -9.39
N THR A 578 -19.99 7.46 -9.19
CA THR A 578 -18.63 7.95 -9.42
C THR A 578 -17.65 7.33 -8.44
N THR A 579 -17.96 7.34 -7.15
CA THR A 579 -17.15 6.71 -6.09
C THR A 579 -17.08 5.19 -6.29
N LYS A 580 -18.19 4.54 -6.62
CA LYS A 580 -18.19 3.10 -6.95
C LYS A 580 -17.27 2.77 -8.12
N THR A 581 -17.35 3.56 -9.19
CA THR A 581 -16.47 3.41 -10.36
C THR A 581 -15.01 3.63 -9.99
N MET A 582 -14.72 4.63 -9.17
CA MET A 582 -13.38 4.90 -8.65
C MET A 582 -12.84 3.72 -7.83
N MET A 583 -13.63 3.19 -6.89
CA MET A 583 -13.24 2.02 -6.08
C MET A 583 -13.01 0.79 -6.97
N GLN A 584 -13.89 0.54 -7.94
CA GLN A 584 -13.72 -0.54 -8.91
C GLN A 584 -12.42 -0.40 -9.72
N ASN A 585 -12.10 0.81 -10.21
CA ASN A 585 -10.87 1.08 -10.95
C ASN A 585 -9.61 1.02 -10.07
N CYS A 586 -9.75 1.34 -8.79
CA CYS A 586 -8.67 1.24 -7.81
C CYS A 586 -8.25 -0.23 -7.58
N SER A 587 -9.21 -1.16 -7.57
CA SER A 587 -8.97 -2.58 -7.38
C SER A 587 -7.97 -3.17 -8.39
N SER A 588 -7.28 -4.25 -8.00
CA SER A 588 -6.15 -4.82 -8.77
C SER A 588 -6.52 -5.85 -9.85
N GLY A 589 -7.79 -6.22 -10.00
CA GLY A 589 -8.15 -7.22 -11.02
C GLY A 589 -9.66 -7.33 -11.27
N ALA A 590 -10.01 -7.85 -12.46
CA ALA A 590 -11.39 -8.09 -12.85
C ALA A 590 -11.99 -9.27 -12.06
N GLY A 591 -13.21 -9.09 -11.55
CA GLY A 591 -14.08 -10.20 -11.09
C GLY A 591 -13.73 -10.86 -9.75
N GLY A 592 -12.90 -10.25 -8.90
CA GLY A 592 -12.60 -10.79 -7.56
C GLY A 592 -11.92 -9.84 -6.57
N TYR A 593 -11.59 -8.61 -6.97
CA TYR A 593 -10.96 -7.60 -6.11
C TYR A 593 -11.88 -6.45 -5.72
N TYR A 594 -13.05 -6.33 -6.36
CA TYR A 594 -14.05 -5.31 -6.05
C TYR A 594 -15.32 -5.96 -5.54
N PHE A 595 -15.84 -5.46 -4.42
CA PHE A 595 -17.07 -5.92 -3.80
C PHE A 595 -17.99 -4.73 -3.54
N ASP A 596 -19.21 -4.81 -4.06
CA ASP A 596 -20.27 -3.84 -3.79
C ASP A 596 -21.25 -4.43 -2.78
N ALA A 597 -21.01 -4.19 -1.49
CA ALA A 597 -21.89 -4.56 -0.39
C ALA A 597 -22.87 -3.43 -0.06
N SER A 598 -23.58 -2.93 -1.09
CA SER A 598 -24.63 -1.91 -0.92
C SER A 598 -25.70 -2.33 0.11
N ASN A 599 -25.93 -3.64 0.25
CA ASN A 599 -26.60 -4.21 1.41
C ASN A 599 -25.55 -4.57 2.46
N VAL A 600 -25.65 -3.97 3.64
CA VAL A 600 -24.69 -4.15 4.75
C VAL A 600 -24.53 -5.59 5.21
N ASN A 601 -25.51 -6.46 4.93
CA ASN A 601 -25.44 -7.88 5.28
C ASN A 601 -24.54 -8.70 4.35
N ASP A 602 -24.22 -8.17 3.16
CA ASP A 602 -23.34 -8.85 2.19
C ASP A 602 -21.86 -8.69 2.53
N LEU A 603 -21.53 -7.83 3.51
CA LEU A 603 -20.15 -7.54 3.91
C LEU A 603 -19.39 -8.80 4.39
N SER A 604 -20.04 -9.64 5.20
CA SER A 604 -19.42 -10.90 5.65
C SER A 604 -19.10 -11.82 4.47
N ALA A 605 -19.97 -11.89 3.46
CA ALA A 605 -19.73 -12.69 2.26
C ALA A 605 -18.58 -12.12 1.42
N ALA A 606 -18.48 -10.79 1.29
CA ALA A 606 -17.36 -10.13 0.63
C ALA A 606 -16.03 -10.46 1.32
N PHE A 607 -15.97 -10.35 2.65
CA PHE A 607 -14.75 -10.63 3.41
C PHE A 607 -14.40 -12.13 3.39
N ALA A 608 -15.39 -13.03 3.42
CA ALA A 608 -15.16 -14.45 3.22
C ALA A 608 -14.60 -14.77 1.83
N ALA A 609 -15.08 -14.11 0.77
CA ALA A 609 -14.55 -14.26 -0.58
C ALA A 609 -13.10 -13.74 -0.69
N ILE A 610 -12.78 -12.60 -0.05
CA ILE A 610 -11.41 -12.10 0.05
C ILE A 610 -10.54 -13.14 0.76
N ALA A 611 -10.96 -13.63 1.94
CA ALA A 611 -10.23 -14.64 2.70
C ALA A 611 -9.97 -15.92 1.87
N GLY A 612 -10.99 -16.41 1.14
CA GLY A 612 -10.85 -17.54 0.22
C GLY A 612 -9.82 -17.27 -0.87
N SER A 613 -9.86 -16.09 -1.50
CA SER A 613 -8.89 -15.73 -2.55
C SER A 613 -7.44 -15.61 -2.06
N LEU A 614 -7.26 -15.25 -0.78
CA LEU A 614 -5.94 -15.15 -0.14
C LEU A 614 -5.41 -16.51 0.33
N THR A 615 -6.27 -17.53 0.43
CA THR A 615 -5.94 -18.87 0.94
C THR A 615 -5.87 -19.95 -0.15
N GLU A 616 -6.42 -19.72 -1.33
CA GLU A 616 -6.41 -20.70 -2.44
C GLU A 616 -5.11 -20.74 -3.26
N LEU A 617 -4.52 -21.94 -3.37
CA LEU A 617 -3.51 -22.33 -4.35
C LEU A 617 -4.11 -22.38 -5.76
N ARG A 618 -3.61 -21.58 -6.71
CA ARG A 618 -4.01 -21.63 -8.14
C ARG A 618 -3.02 -22.42 -9.00
N LEU A 619 -3.51 -23.48 -9.67
CA LEU A 619 -2.81 -24.19 -10.75
C LEU A 619 -2.88 -23.39 -12.06
N ASN A 620 -1.76 -23.26 -12.78
CA ASN A 620 -1.76 -22.90 -14.20
C ASN A 620 -1.49 -24.16 -15.02
N LYS A 621 -2.24 -24.34 -16.12
CA LYS A 621 -2.07 -25.42 -17.08
C LYS A 621 -0.96 -25.11 -18.08
#